data_AF-A0A9D7A975-F1
#
_entry.id   AF-A0A9D7A975-F1
#
_cell.length_a   1.000
_cell.length_b   1.000
_cell.length_c   1.000
_cell.angle_alpha   90.00
_cell.angle_beta   90.00
_cell.angle_gamma   90.00
#
_symmetry.space_group_name_H-M   'P 1'
#
loop_
_entity.id
_entity.type
_entity.pdbx_description
1 polymer ?
#
loop_
_entity_poly.entity_id
_entity_poly.type
_entity_poly.pdbx_seq_one_letter_code
_entity_poly.pdbx_strand_id
1 'polypeptide(L)'
;MNNPKRRLWDAATEAMAPDARAALQLRGLRSLLAWATARSPMYRERLAGIDARAVRTLADYAAAVPLTTKDDLRAAMRQHGSALPHLCVPRETLVLAGPSAGTSGRQTYQAFDAQDLDRNVEMLARLYWAAGMRRGDVMHLLVTPFTPAADIFREAAQRVGVRWVVRDNHEPAQVARYVDAARALEPSFLQAGVSTLRAMTQHARAHPAAGARALPYRRAILMGAALGPEARAQFQTELGIEVATLSGQGSDFNLFAGECEAHDGEHWHGEDLTWVEVIDPANGRAVADGGVGEMVITDFYRRATPHLRWRTEDMVRVHPGSCRCGRTSRRFTLLDRVANRVAVGDGAVYPYQVETALSGSDDGRNLEFSLVRTRPAAPVPPVLEVRLLRPTTLAGADAAALARRLQGHLDATLGVPTRVSLHDDLPRVGYKTVRVIEDAPA
;
A
#
# COMPACT_ATOMS: atom_id res chain seq x y z
N MET A 1 -26.95 16.70 -9.39
CA MET A 1 -25.92 15.80 -8.81
C MET A 1 -24.95 16.48 -7.81
N ASN A 2 -25.13 17.76 -7.42
CA ASN A 2 -24.24 18.43 -6.45
C ASN A 2 -24.92 18.58 -5.09
N ASN A 3 -24.78 17.59 -4.22
CA ASN A 3 -25.08 17.76 -2.79
C ASN A 3 -23.74 17.85 -2.04
N PRO A 4 -23.34 19.02 -1.51
CA PRO A 4 -22.10 19.16 -0.73
C PRO A 4 -22.11 18.32 0.56
N LYS A 5 -23.27 17.81 0.98
CA LYS A 5 -23.44 16.85 2.08
C LYS A 5 -23.35 15.38 1.64
N ARG A 6 -23.09 15.10 0.37
CA ARG A 6 -22.95 13.73 -0.15
C ARG A 6 -21.74 13.07 0.53
N ARG A 7 -21.99 12.06 1.35
CA ARG A 7 -20.94 11.35 2.09
C ARG A 7 -20.23 10.29 1.24
N LEU A 8 -20.98 9.59 0.39
CA LEU A 8 -20.51 8.50 -0.47
C LEU A 8 -20.51 8.95 -1.94
N TRP A 9 -19.42 8.70 -2.65
CA TRP A 9 -19.25 8.97 -4.09
C TRP A 9 -20.16 8.12 -4.97
N ASP A 10 -20.47 6.90 -4.55
CA ASP A 10 -21.39 5.95 -5.15
C ASP A 10 -22.03 5.14 -4.02
N ALA A 11 -23.15 5.63 -3.50
CA ALA A 11 -23.82 5.00 -2.36
C ALA A 11 -24.33 3.58 -2.66
N ALA A 12 -24.73 3.30 -3.91
CA ALA A 12 -25.22 1.98 -4.29
C ALA A 12 -24.12 0.92 -4.18
N THR A 13 -22.89 1.31 -4.54
CA THR A 13 -21.72 0.44 -4.46
C THR A 13 -21.09 0.44 -3.07
N GLU A 14 -20.81 1.62 -2.53
CA GLU A 14 -20.02 1.77 -1.29
C GLU A 14 -20.77 1.31 -0.04
N ALA A 15 -22.11 1.32 -0.06
CA ALA A 15 -22.96 0.80 1.01
C ALA A 15 -23.68 -0.50 0.62
N MET A 16 -23.19 -1.22 -0.40
CA MET A 16 -23.77 -2.47 -0.86
C MET A 16 -23.82 -3.50 0.28
N ALA A 17 -24.96 -4.16 0.47
CA ALA A 17 -25.10 -5.21 1.48
C ALA A 17 -24.10 -6.36 1.23
N PRO A 18 -23.53 -6.97 2.29
CA PRO A 18 -22.52 -8.03 2.14
C PRO A 18 -22.93 -9.19 1.22
N ASP A 19 -24.17 -9.66 1.31
CA ASP A 19 -24.67 -10.77 0.48
C ASP A 19 -24.80 -10.39 -1.00
N ALA A 20 -25.29 -9.17 -1.27
CA ALA A 20 -25.37 -8.63 -2.63
C ALA A 20 -23.98 -8.49 -3.26
N ARG A 21 -23.00 -8.03 -2.46
CA ARG A 21 -21.60 -7.95 -2.86
C ARG A 21 -20.99 -9.32 -3.11
N ALA A 22 -21.20 -10.30 -2.23
CA ALA A 22 -20.70 -11.66 -2.43
C ALA A 22 -21.25 -12.28 -3.71
N ALA A 23 -22.54 -12.07 -4.01
CA ALA A 23 -23.15 -12.53 -5.27
C ALA A 23 -22.57 -11.81 -6.50
N LEU A 24 -22.30 -10.50 -6.40
CA LEU A 24 -21.63 -9.74 -7.46
C LEU A 24 -20.21 -10.26 -7.71
N GLN A 25 -19.43 -10.43 -6.64
CA GLN A 25 -18.07 -10.97 -6.70
C GLN A 25 -18.07 -12.35 -7.34
N LEU A 26 -18.93 -13.27 -6.91
CA LEU A 26 -19.02 -14.61 -7.51
C LEU A 26 -19.31 -14.56 -9.02
N ARG A 27 -20.24 -13.71 -9.46
CA ARG A 27 -20.51 -13.53 -10.90
C ARG A 27 -19.29 -12.98 -11.64
N GLY A 28 -18.62 -11.98 -11.06
CA GLY A 28 -17.40 -11.39 -11.59
C GLY A 28 -16.28 -12.43 -11.74
N LEU A 29 -15.99 -13.18 -10.67
CA LEU A 29 -14.98 -14.23 -10.63
C LEU A 29 -15.22 -15.31 -11.68
N ARG A 30 -16.46 -15.80 -11.81
CA ARG A 30 -16.80 -16.80 -12.86
C ARG A 30 -16.62 -16.24 -14.26
N SER A 31 -17.02 -14.99 -14.47
CA SER A 31 -16.83 -14.30 -15.75
C SER A 31 -15.36 -14.08 -16.09
N LEU A 32 -14.54 -13.73 -15.09
CA LEU A 32 -13.11 -13.55 -15.28
C LEU A 32 -12.41 -14.89 -15.55
N LEU A 33 -12.75 -15.92 -14.77
CA LEU A 33 -12.23 -17.27 -14.94
C LEU A 33 -12.45 -17.78 -16.37
N ALA A 34 -13.68 -17.71 -16.88
CA ALA A 34 -13.98 -18.10 -18.26
C ALA A 34 -13.21 -17.26 -19.30
N TRP A 35 -13.10 -15.94 -19.08
CA TRP A 35 -12.40 -15.02 -19.97
C TRP A 35 -10.90 -15.30 -20.06
N ALA A 36 -10.24 -15.41 -18.89
CA ALA A 36 -8.81 -15.64 -18.78
C ALA A 36 -8.42 -17.01 -19.36
N THR A 37 -9.17 -18.08 -19.03
CA THR A 37 -8.94 -19.42 -19.60
C THR A 37 -9.06 -19.44 -21.12
N ALA A 38 -10.01 -18.68 -21.68
CA ALA A 38 -10.23 -18.66 -23.12
C ALA A 38 -9.17 -17.85 -23.90
N ARG A 39 -8.58 -16.82 -23.28
CA ARG A 39 -7.82 -15.77 -24.01
C ARG A 39 -6.36 -15.63 -23.61
N SER A 40 -6.01 -15.83 -22.34
CA SER A 40 -4.63 -15.66 -21.90
C SER A 40 -3.82 -16.95 -22.13
N PRO A 41 -2.62 -16.86 -22.74
CA PRO A 41 -1.68 -17.99 -22.80
C PRO A 41 -1.35 -18.58 -21.42
N MET A 42 -0.92 -17.72 -20.48
CA MET A 42 -0.58 -18.12 -19.12
C MET A 42 -1.73 -18.81 -18.38
N TYR A 43 -2.93 -18.22 -18.41
CA TYR A 43 -4.06 -18.77 -17.67
C TYR A 43 -4.72 -19.96 -18.34
N ARG A 44 -4.62 -20.12 -19.67
CA ARG A 44 -5.08 -21.33 -20.35
C ARG A 44 -4.38 -22.58 -19.81
N GLU A 45 -3.07 -22.47 -19.57
CA GLU A 45 -2.27 -23.55 -18.99
C GLU A 45 -2.52 -23.70 -17.49
N ARG A 46 -2.46 -22.58 -16.74
CA ARG A 46 -2.60 -22.61 -15.27
C ARG A 46 -3.98 -23.07 -14.80
N LEU A 47 -5.01 -22.84 -15.60
CA LEU A 47 -6.40 -23.17 -15.29
C LEU A 47 -6.89 -24.40 -16.06
N ALA A 48 -5.97 -25.16 -16.69
CA ALA A 48 -6.30 -26.40 -17.37
C ALA A 48 -7.01 -27.37 -16.40
N GLY A 49 -8.18 -27.87 -16.82
CA GLY A 49 -9.00 -28.77 -16.00
C GLY A 49 -9.93 -28.09 -14.99
N ILE A 50 -9.90 -26.76 -14.85
CA ILE A 50 -10.83 -26.02 -13.98
C ILE A 50 -12.10 -25.67 -14.76
N ASP A 51 -13.24 -26.23 -14.35
CA ASP A 51 -14.55 -25.83 -14.89
C ASP A 51 -15.15 -24.65 -14.11
N ALA A 52 -15.26 -23.50 -14.76
CA ALA A 52 -15.89 -22.30 -14.20
C ALA A 52 -17.35 -22.53 -13.76
N ARG A 53 -18.05 -23.54 -14.29
CA ARG A 53 -19.43 -23.89 -13.91
C ARG A 53 -19.50 -24.64 -12.58
N ALA A 54 -18.41 -25.31 -12.18
CA ALA A 54 -18.30 -25.99 -10.89
C ALA A 54 -18.15 -24.98 -9.73
N VAL A 55 -17.71 -23.75 -10.01
CA VAL A 55 -17.59 -22.68 -9.02
C VAL A 55 -18.97 -22.10 -8.69
N ARG A 56 -19.57 -22.51 -7.58
CA ARG A 56 -20.91 -22.07 -7.12
C ARG A 56 -20.84 -21.15 -5.91
N THR A 57 -19.70 -21.12 -5.22
CA THR A 57 -19.45 -20.24 -4.07
C THR A 57 -18.08 -19.57 -4.19
N LEU A 58 -17.83 -18.53 -3.37
CA LEU A 58 -16.50 -17.93 -3.25
C LEU A 58 -15.48 -18.94 -2.70
N ALA A 59 -15.91 -19.86 -1.83
CA ALA A 59 -15.07 -20.93 -1.31
C ALA A 59 -14.68 -21.94 -2.41
N ASP A 60 -15.61 -22.29 -3.31
CA ASP A 60 -15.31 -23.16 -4.45
C ASP A 60 -14.26 -22.51 -5.36
N TYR A 61 -14.36 -21.20 -5.59
CA TYR A 61 -13.36 -20.45 -6.35
C TYR A 61 -11.99 -20.50 -5.67
N ALA A 62 -11.94 -20.27 -4.35
CA ALA A 62 -10.72 -20.36 -3.54
C ALA A 62 -10.08 -21.75 -3.58
N ALA A 63 -10.89 -22.81 -3.60
CA ALA A 63 -10.42 -24.19 -3.63
C ALA A 63 -9.94 -24.61 -5.02
N ALA A 64 -10.63 -24.18 -6.07
CA ALA A 64 -10.36 -24.61 -7.44
C ALA A 64 -9.23 -23.81 -8.10
N VAL A 65 -9.19 -22.49 -7.92
CA VAL A 65 -8.23 -21.61 -8.60
C VAL A 65 -6.92 -21.54 -7.81
N PRO A 66 -5.76 -21.82 -8.42
CA PRO A 66 -4.48 -21.76 -7.72
C PRO A 66 -4.06 -20.31 -7.46
N LEU A 67 -3.31 -20.10 -6.37
CA LEU A 67 -2.64 -18.82 -6.09
C LEU A 67 -1.66 -18.50 -7.23
N THR A 68 -1.52 -17.24 -7.61
CA THR A 68 -0.59 -16.78 -8.66
C THR A 68 0.44 -15.82 -8.06
N THR A 69 1.72 -16.00 -8.37
CA THR A 69 2.83 -15.17 -7.90
C THR A 69 3.50 -14.37 -9.02
N LYS A 70 4.35 -13.40 -8.63
CA LYS A 70 5.24 -12.70 -9.57
C LYS A 70 6.20 -13.65 -10.28
N ASP A 71 6.66 -14.70 -9.60
CA ASP A 71 7.58 -15.67 -10.20
C ASP A 71 6.88 -16.56 -11.23
N ASP A 72 5.60 -16.90 -11.01
CA ASP A 72 4.76 -17.54 -12.03
C ASP A 72 4.65 -16.65 -13.28
N LEU A 73 4.37 -15.36 -13.10
CA LEU A 73 4.30 -14.42 -14.21
C LEU A 73 5.64 -14.30 -14.94
N ARG A 74 6.75 -14.20 -14.20
CA ARG A 74 8.11 -14.15 -14.78
C ARG A 74 8.44 -15.45 -15.54
N ALA A 75 8.02 -16.61 -15.03
CA ALA A 75 8.19 -17.89 -15.70
C ALA A 75 7.40 -17.94 -17.00
N ALA A 76 6.11 -17.59 -16.97
CA ALA A 76 5.26 -17.51 -18.15
C ALA A 76 5.80 -16.52 -19.19
N MET A 77 6.36 -15.38 -18.74
CA MET A 77 7.00 -14.41 -19.64
C MET A 77 8.22 -15.02 -20.36
N ARG A 78 8.99 -15.91 -19.71
CA ARG A 78 10.10 -16.64 -20.36
C ARG A 78 9.56 -17.68 -21.33
N GLN A 79 8.61 -18.50 -20.88
CA GLN A 79 8.04 -19.59 -21.66
C GLN A 79 7.37 -19.11 -22.95
N HIS A 80 6.59 -18.04 -22.89
CA HIS A 80 5.86 -17.51 -24.04
C HIS A 80 6.64 -16.44 -24.83
N GLY A 81 7.85 -16.07 -24.39
CA GLY A 81 8.61 -14.97 -25.01
C GLY A 81 7.87 -13.63 -25.03
N SER A 82 6.91 -13.42 -24.12
CA SER A 82 6.04 -12.24 -24.08
C SER A 82 6.20 -11.50 -22.76
N ALA A 83 6.25 -10.17 -22.81
CA ALA A 83 6.22 -9.34 -21.61
C ALA A 83 4.86 -9.39 -20.87
N LEU A 84 3.78 -9.77 -21.57
CA LEU A 84 2.42 -9.84 -21.06
C LEU A 84 1.80 -11.20 -21.41
N PRO A 85 2.28 -12.32 -20.83
CA PRO A 85 1.76 -13.66 -21.12
C PRO A 85 0.31 -13.87 -20.63
N HIS A 86 -0.19 -12.95 -19.81
CA HIS A 86 -1.54 -12.93 -19.27
C HIS A 86 -2.50 -11.99 -20.03
N LEU A 87 -2.04 -11.37 -21.13
CA LEU A 87 -2.86 -10.50 -21.96
C LEU A 87 -4.03 -11.27 -22.60
N CYS A 88 -5.24 -10.73 -22.49
CA CYS A 88 -6.48 -11.33 -23.02
C CYS A 88 -7.14 -10.51 -24.16
N VAL A 89 -6.59 -9.34 -24.48
CA VAL A 89 -7.10 -8.43 -25.52
C VAL A 89 -6.02 -8.16 -26.57
N PRO A 90 -6.40 -7.74 -27.80
CA PRO A 90 -5.42 -7.32 -28.80
C PRO A 90 -4.56 -6.14 -28.30
N ARG A 91 -3.29 -6.05 -28.70
CA ARG A 91 -2.36 -5.03 -28.18
C ARG A 91 -2.77 -3.61 -28.58
N GLU A 92 -3.41 -3.48 -29.73
CA GLU A 92 -3.92 -2.24 -30.30
C GLU A 92 -5.07 -1.61 -29.48
N THR A 93 -5.68 -2.35 -28.55
CA THR A 93 -6.74 -1.80 -27.67
C THR A 93 -6.19 -1.24 -26.37
N LEU A 94 -4.89 -1.38 -26.11
CA LEU A 94 -4.24 -0.93 -24.88
C LEU A 94 -4.03 0.58 -24.92
N VAL A 95 -4.34 1.26 -23.80
CA VAL A 95 -4.24 2.72 -23.66
C VAL A 95 -3.21 3.16 -22.63
N LEU A 96 -2.83 2.27 -21.71
CA LEU A 96 -1.85 2.55 -20.67
C LEU A 96 -1.10 1.26 -20.32
N ALA A 97 0.21 1.33 -20.17
CA ALA A 97 1.03 0.20 -19.74
C ALA A 97 2.22 0.70 -18.93
N GLY A 98 2.78 -0.18 -18.10
CA GLY A 98 3.99 0.17 -17.38
C GLY A 98 4.62 -1.00 -16.64
N PRO A 99 5.89 -0.83 -16.24
CA PRO A 99 6.58 -1.81 -15.44
C PRO A 99 6.11 -1.76 -13.99
N SER A 100 6.26 -2.89 -13.31
CA SER A 100 6.30 -2.91 -11.86
C SER A 100 7.54 -2.14 -11.38
N ALA A 101 7.45 -1.51 -10.21
CA ALA A 101 8.56 -0.79 -9.58
C ALA A 101 9.69 -1.70 -9.05
N GLY A 102 9.72 -2.99 -9.45
CA GLY A 102 10.41 -4.08 -8.77
C GLY A 102 11.91 -3.86 -8.50
N THR A 103 12.33 -4.25 -7.30
CA THR A 103 13.70 -4.22 -6.77
C THR A 103 14.41 -5.59 -6.86
N SER A 104 13.84 -6.58 -7.57
CA SER A 104 14.41 -7.93 -7.71
C SER A 104 14.44 -8.40 -9.17
N GLY A 105 15.61 -8.31 -9.80
CA GLY A 105 15.92 -8.92 -11.08
C GLY A 105 15.09 -8.39 -12.26
N ARG A 106 14.14 -9.20 -12.76
CA ARG A 106 13.34 -8.87 -13.95
C ARG A 106 11.98 -8.28 -13.57
N GLN A 107 11.69 -7.09 -14.09
CA GLN A 107 10.39 -6.41 -13.92
C GLN A 107 9.25 -7.23 -14.55
N THR A 108 8.12 -7.29 -13.85
CA THR A 108 6.80 -7.65 -14.40
C THR A 108 6.15 -6.43 -15.03
N TYR A 109 5.18 -6.63 -15.92
CA TYR A 109 4.48 -5.56 -16.64
C TYR A 109 2.98 -5.73 -16.57
N GLN A 110 2.26 -4.61 -16.61
CA GLN A 110 0.79 -4.55 -16.66
C GLN A 110 0.34 -3.62 -17.79
N ALA A 111 -0.86 -3.84 -18.30
CA ALA A 111 -1.48 -2.98 -19.31
C ALA A 111 -3.00 -2.89 -19.14
N PHE A 112 -3.55 -1.76 -19.55
CA PHE A 112 -4.95 -1.41 -19.41
C PHE A 112 -5.50 -1.11 -20.79
N ASP A 113 -6.68 -1.66 -21.10
CA ASP A 113 -7.54 -1.07 -22.11
C ASP A 113 -8.32 0.12 -21.51
N ALA A 114 -9.12 0.80 -22.34
CA ALA A 114 -9.88 1.96 -21.90
C ALA A 114 -10.89 1.64 -20.79
N GLN A 115 -11.48 0.46 -20.81
CA GLN A 115 -12.46 0.05 -19.80
C GLN A 115 -11.77 -0.26 -18.46
N ASP A 116 -10.63 -0.96 -18.50
CA ASP A 116 -9.82 -1.26 -17.34
C ASP A 116 -9.35 0.01 -16.65
N LEU A 117 -8.85 0.98 -17.43
CA LEU A 117 -8.43 2.27 -16.92
C LEU A 117 -9.62 3.03 -16.29
N ASP A 118 -10.75 3.11 -16.99
CA ASP A 118 -11.94 3.81 -16.49
C ASP A 118 -12.44 3.26 -15.14
N ARG A 119 -12.49 1.93 -15.00
CA ARG A 119 -12.91 1.27 -13.75
C ARG A 119 -11.91 1.49 -12.61
N ASN A 120 -10.62 1.49 -12.93
CA ASN A 120 -9.59 1.75 -11.94
C ASN A 120 -9.64 3.21 -11.43
N VAL A 121 -9.83 4.16 -12.36
CA VAL A 121 -10.03 5.59 -12.04
C VAL A 121 -11.29 5.80 -11.19
N GLU A 122 -12.38 5.07 -11.45
CA GLU A 122 -13.61 5.14 -10.66
C GLU A 122 -13.40 4.67 -9.22
N MET A 123 -12.73 3.53 -9.03
CA MET A 123 -12.38 3.04 -7.70
C MET A 123 -11.53 4.06 -6.92
N LEU A 124 -10.56 4.69 -7.58
CA LEU A 124 -9.73 5.69 -6.92
C LEU A 124 -10.48 7.01 -6.66
N ALA A 125 -11.44 7.40 -7.52
CA ALA A 125 -12.29 8.56 -7.26
C ALA A 125 -13.12 8.37 -5.97
N ARG A 126 -13.60 7.15 -5.69
CA ARG A 126 -14.24 6.79 -4.42
C ARG A 126 -13.30 6.99 -3.23
N LEU A 127 -12.04 6.54 -3.36
CA LEU A 127 -11.01 6.73 -2.33
C LEU A 127 -10.77 8.22 -2.06
N TYR A 128 -10.55 9.02 -3.10
CA TYR A 128 -10.36 10.46 -2.95
C TYR A 128 -11.54 11.14 -2.26
N TRP A 129 -12.76 10.77 -2.66
CA TRP A 129 -13.96 11.28 -2.01
C TRP A 129 -14.04 10.87 -0.53
N ALA A 130 -13.69 9.62 -0.20
CA ALA A 130 -13.65 9.12 1.17
C ALA A 130 -12.62 9.87 2.03
N ALA A 131 -11.46 10.18 1.47
CA ALA A 131 -10.40 10.97 2.10
C ALA A 131 -10.69 12.49 2.12
N GLY A 132 -11.89 12.91 1.70
CA GLY A 132 -12.34 14.29 1.86
C GLY A 132 -12.01 15.24 0.70
N MET A 133 -11.47 14.74 -0.41
CA MET A 133 -11.29 15.54 -1.64
C MET A 133 -12.67 15.94 -2.19
N ARG A 134 -12.83 17.20 -2.59
CA ARG A 134 -14.08 17.73 -3.11
C ARG A 134 -13.85 18.52 -4.39
N ARG A 135 -14.96 18.76 -5.10
CA ARG A 135 -14.99 19.62 -6.27
C ARG A 135 -14.42 21.00 -5.94
N GLY A 136 -13.56 21.51 -6.80
CA GLY A 136 -12.93 22.81 -6.63
C GLY A 136 -11.63 22.81 -5.82
N ASP A 137 -11.26 21.69 -5.20
CA ASP A 137 -9.92 21.54 -4.61
C ASP A 137 -8.83 21.70 -5.67
N VAL A 138 -7.65 22.14 -5.25
CA VAL A 138 -6.44 22.18 -6.08
C VAL A 138 -5.47 21.15 -5.51
N MET A 139 -5.07 20.20 -6.34
CA MET A 139 -4.26 19.07 -5.90
C MET A 139 -2.78 19.32 -6.19
N HIS A 140 -1.92 19.13 -5.20
CA HIS A 140 -0.49 18.94 -5.41
C HIS A 140 -0.18 17.45 -5.42
N LEU A 141 0.18 16.92 -6.57
CA LEU A 141 0.46 15.50 -6.79
C LEU A 141 1.98 15.29 -6.88
N LEU A 142 2.58 14.86 -5.78
CA LEU A 142 4.01 14.56 -5.63
C LEU A 142 4.21 13.04 -5.60
N VAL A 143 4.21 12.42 -6.77
CA VAL A 143 4.37 10.96 -6.94
C VAL A 143 5.33 10.66 -8.08
N THR A 144 5.95 9.49 -8.05
CA THR A 144 6.88 9.08 -9.10
C THR A 144 6.12 8.81 -10.42
N PRO A 145 6.42 9.53 -11.52
CA PRO A 145 5.56 9.55 -12.71
C PRO A 145 5.71 8.34 -13.63
N PHE A 146 6.74 7.49 -13.47
CA PHE A 146 6.99 6.39 -14.41
C PHE A 146 5.98 5.23 -14.31
N THR A 147 5.21 5.16 -13.21
CA THR A 147 4.21 4.11 -13.02
C THR A 147 2.84 4.57 -13.54
N PRO A 148 2.02 3.67 -14.12
CA PRO A 148 0.64 3.98 -14.52
C PRO A 148 -0.21 4.60 -13.39
N ALA A 149 0.14 4.31 -12.13
CA ALA A 149 -0.50 4.91 -10.96
C ALA A 149 -0.53 6.44 -11.01
N ALA A 150 0.51 7.11 -11.52
CA ALA A 150 0.55 8.57 -11.57
C ALA A 150 -0.55 9.17 -12.47
N ASP A 151 -0.83 8.54 -13.60
CA ASP A 151 -1.92 8.94 -14.51
C ASP A 151 -3.29 8.64 -13.91
N ILE A 152 -3.43 7.47 -13.26
CA ILE A 152 -4.65 7.09 -12.56
C ILE A 152 -4.97 8.06 -11.42
N PHE A 153 -3.96 8.46 -10.62
CA PHE A 153 -4.10 9.50 -9.58
C PHE A 153 -4.61 10.82 -10.14
N ARG A 154 -4.00 11.28 -11.24
CA ARG A 154 -4.42 12.51 -11.92
C ARG A 154 -5.87 12.40 -12.42
N GLU A 155 -6.20 11.33 -13.14
CA GLU A 155 -7.52 11.16 -13.76
C GLU A 155 -8.63 11.00 -12.72
N ALA A 156 -8.36 10.30 -11.62
CA ALA A 156 -9.36 10.14 -10.56
C ALA A 156 -9.61 11.44 -9.80
N ALA A 157 -8.58 12.25 -9.56
CA ALA A 157 -8.75 13.58 -9.00
C ALA A 157 -9.59 14.47 -9.94
N GLN A 158 -9.31 14.44 -11.24
CA GLN A 158 -10.10 15.14 -12.26
C GLN A 158 -11.55 14.65 -12.30
N ARG A 159 -11.78 13.35 -12.14
CA ARG A 159 -13.13 12.75 -12.07
C ARG A 159 -13.90 13.24 -10.84
N VAL A 160 -13.25 13.35 -9.69
CA VAL A 160 -13.84 13.97 -8.48
C VAL A 160 -14.20 15.44 -8.73
N GLY A 161 -13.47 16.12 -9.62
CA GLY A 161 -13.71 17.50 -10.03
C GLY A 161 -12.79 18.50 -9.34
N VAL A 162 -11.55 18.11 -9.03
CA VAL A 162 -10.50 19.08 -8.66
C VAL A 162 -10.36 20.12 -9.77
N ARG A 163 -10.10 21.37 -9.39
CA ARG A 163 -10.01 22.49 -10.34
C ARG A 163 -8.81 22.34 -11.27
N TRP A 164 -7.66 21.94 -10.72
CA TRP A 164 -6.42 21.67 -11.45
C TRP A 164 -5.44 20.89 -10.57
N VAL A 165 -4.41 20.33 -11.20
CA VAL A 165 -3.38 19.50 -10.55
C VAL A 165 -2.01 20.13 -10.78
N VAL A 166 -1.32 20.48 -9.70
CA VAL A 166 0.10 20.80 -9.67
C VAL A 166 0.84 19.47 -9.62
N ARG A 167 1.47 19.06 -10.73
CA ARG A 167 2.20 17.79 -10.83
C ARG A 167 3.68 18.03 -10.64
N ASP A 168 4.31 17.21 -9.81
CA ASP A 168 5.77 17.13 -9.74
C ASP A 168 6.21 15.69 -9.39
N ASN A 169 7.51 15.43 -9.50
CA ASN A 169 8.10 14.16 -9.08
C ASN A 169 8.19 14.05 -7.55
N HIS A 170 8.50 12.87 -7.06
CA HIS A 170 8.78 12.57 -5.66
C HIS A 170 10.28 12.31 -5.45
N GLU A 171 11.08 13.38 -5.40
CA GLU A 171 12.52 13.36 -5.16
C GLU A 171 12.93 14.18 -3.92
N PRO A 172 13.71 13.62 -2.97
CA PRO A 172 14.14 14.32 -1.76
C PRO A 172 14.91 15.63 -2.02
N ALA A 173 15.71 15.66 -3.09
CA ALA A 173 16.54 16.82 -3.42
C ALA A 173 15.73 18.05 -3.87
N GLN A 174 14.44 17.88 -4.18
CA GLN A 174 13.60 18.93 -4.77
C GLN A 174 12.62 19.53 -3.74
N VAL A 175 12.78 19.23 -2.44
CA VAL A 175 11.88 19.70 -1.38
C VAL A 175 11.67 21.21 -1.39
N ALA A 176 12.72 22.00 -1.64
CA ALA A 176 12.61 23.45 -1.76
C ALA A 176 11.60 23.86 -2.85
N ARG A 177 11.74 23.27 -4.04
CA ARG A 177 10.83 23.49 -5.18
C ARG A 177 9.38 23.13 -4.83
N TYR A 178 9.15 22.05 -4.10
CA TYR A 178 7.79 21.67 -3.69
C TYR A 178 7.17 22.70 -2.74
N VAL A 179 7.96 23.25 -1.82
CA VAL A 179 7.51 24.29 -0.89
C VAL A 179 7.22 25.58 -1.65
N ASP A 180 8.08 25.98 -2.58
CA ASP A 180 7.87 27.17 -3.42
C ASP A 180 6.62 27.04 -4.28
N ALA A 181 6.43 25.89 -4.94
CA ALA A 181 5.22 25.61 -5.72
C ALA A 181 3.97 25.63 -4.82
N ALA A 182 4.03 25.04 -3.63
CA ALA A 182 2.92 25.08 -2.69
C ALA A 182 2.58 26.52 -2.26
N ARG A 183 3.58 27.35 -1.96
CA ARG A 183 3.37 28.76 -1.58
C ARG A 183 2.82 29.60 -2.73
N ALA A 184 3.30 29.40 -3.95
CA ALA A 184 2.90 30.18 -5.11
C ALA A 184 1.51 29.81 -5.66
N LEU A 185 1.16 28.52 -5.59
CA LEU A 185 -0.04 27.97 -6.23
C LEU A 185 -1.17 27.65 -5.24
N GLU A 186 -0.87 27.71 -3.95
CA GLU A 186 -1.79 27.49 -2.83
C GLU A 186 -2.74 26.27 -2.97
N PRO A 187 -2.23 25.07 -3.29
CA PRO A 187 -3.04 23.86 -3.36
C PRO A 187 -3.75 23.56 -2.02
N SER A 188 -5.02 23.19 -2.08
CA SER A 188 -5.81 22.80 -0.90
C SER A 188 -5.60 21.35 -0.49
N PHE A 189 -5.15 20.49 -1.41
CA PHE A 189 -5.02 19.05 -1.21
C PHE A 189 -3.62 18.56 -1.64
N LEU A 190 -2.98 17.73 -0.82
CA LEU A 190 -1.69 17.09 -1.14
C LEU A 190 -1.86 15.59 -1.34
N GLN A 191 -1.17 15.01 -2.32
CA GLN A 191 -0.83 13.60 -2.30
C GLN A 191 0.68 13.43 -2.40
N ALA A 192 1.28 12.78 -1.40
CA ALA A 192 2.72 12.59 -1.32
C ALA A 192 3.09 11.41 -0.42
N GLY A 193 4.38 11.05 -0.36
CA GLY A 193 4.89 10.18 0.70
C GLY A 193 4.88 10.90 2.06
N VAL A 194 4.74 10.13 3.16
CA VAL A 194 4.81 10.66 4.54
C VAL A 194 6.10 11.46 4.77
N SER A 195 7.24 10.94 4.32
CA SER A 195 8.54 11.58 4.43
C SER A 195 8.63 12.91 3.67
N THR A 196 7.95 13.02 2.51
CA THR A 196 7.97 14.24 1.70
C THR A 196 7.23 15.36 2.40
N LEU A 197 6.05 15.10 2.96
CA LEU A 197 5.37 16.13 3.77
C LEU A 197 6.21 16.54 4.99
N ARG A 198 6.88 15.59 5.66
CA ARG A 198 7.81 15.89 6.76
C ARG A 198 8.98 16.76 6.30
N ALA A 199 9.64 16.42 5.20
CA ALA A 199 10.75 17.19 4.66
C ALA A 199 10.32 18.60 4.20
N MET A 200 9.17 18.72 3.54
CA MET A 200 8.57 20.01 3.19
C MET A 200 8.29 20.85 4.43
N THR A 201 7.79 20.24 5.50
CA THR A 201 7.54 20.92 6.78
C THR A 201 8.82 21.45 7.39
N GLN A 202 9.88 20.63 7.46
CA GLN A 202 11.18 21.04 7.98
C GLN A 202 11.76 22.19 7.14
N HIS A 203 11.72 22.08 5.82
CA HIS A 203 12.22 23.11 4.92
C HIS A 203 11.44 24.43 5.06
N ALA A 204 10.11 24.36 5.12
CA ALA A 204 9.24 25.53 5.26
C ALA A 204 9.45 26.25 6.61
N ARG A 205 9.78 25.51 7.68
CA ARG A 205 10.13 26.07 9.00
C ARG A 205 11.50 26.75 9.01
N ALA A 206 12.47 26.16 8.34
CA ALA A 206 13.81 26.74 8.19
C ALA A 206 13.78 28.03 7.33
N HIS A 207 12.80 28.16 6.43
CA HIS A 207 12.63 29.30 5.53
C HIS A 207 11.20 29.89 5.64
N PRO A 208 10.86 30.53 6.78
CA PRO A 208 9.50 31.00 7.03
C PRO A 208 9.10 32.11 6.05
N ALA A 209 7.86 32.04 5.54
CA ALA A 209 7.25 33.12 4.77
C ALA A 209 6.47 34.05 5.72
N ALA A 210 6.59 35.37 5.55
CA ALA A 210 5.95 36.34 6.42
C ALA A 210 4.41 36.23 6.35
N GLY A 211 3.76 36.00 7.49
CA GLY A 211 2.30 36.08 7.63
C GLY A 211 1.49 34.91 7.02
N ALA A 212 2.13 33.84 6.55
CA ALA A 212 1.45 32.70 5.92
C ALA A 212 1.61 31.40 6.73
N ARG A 213 0.69 30.46 6.54
CA ARG A 213 0.86 29.07 7.02
C ARG A 213 2.14 28.48 6.40
N ALA A 214 2.80 27.57 7.11
CA ALA A 214 4.01 26.92 6.62
C ALA A 214 3.78 26.24 5.25
N LEU A 215 2.61 25.61 5.10
CA LEU A 215 2.12 24.98 3.87
C LEU A 215 0.61 25.30 3.70
N PRO A 216 0.10 25.43 2.47
CA PRO A 216 -1.27 25.86 2.19
C PRO A 216 -2.33 24.78 2.38
N TYR A 217 -1.91 23.51 2.46
CA TYR A 217 -2.80 22.36 2.42
C TYR A 217 -3.83 22.38 3.56
N ARG A 218 -5.02 21.86 3.26
CA ARG A 218 -6.06 21.56 4.26
C ARG A 218 -6.11 20.07 4.54
N ARG A 219 -5.89 19.25 3.51
CA ARG A 219 -5.87 17.79 3.61
C ARG A 219 -4.70 17.19 2.83
N ALA A 220 -4.26 16.01 3.25
CA ALA A 220 -3.31 15.21 2.50
C ALA A 220 -3.68 13.73 2.50
N ILE A 221 -3.45 13.07 1.37
CA ILE A 221 -3.32 11.61 1.33
C ILE A 221 -1.84 11.28 1.34
N LEU A 222 -1.42 10.51 2.34
CA LEU A 222 -0.04 10.10 2.51
C LEU A 222 0.13 8.62 2.20
N MET A 223 1.25 8.30 1.53
CA MET A 223 1.61 6.93 1.17
C MET A 223 2.98 6.53 1.72
N GLY A 224 3.24 5.22 1.72
CA GLY A 224 4.57 4.65 1.95
C GLY A 224 4.94 4.36 3.40
N ALA A 225 4.06 4.68 4.36
CA ALA A 225 4.15 4.24 5.76
C ALA A 225 2.75 4.26 6.39
N ALA A 226 2.51 3.39 7.35
CA ALA A 226 1.29 3.44 8.15
C ALA A 226 1.32 4.67 9.08
N LEU A 227 0.16 5.29 9.31
CA LEU A 227 0.03 6.40 10.26
C LEU A 227 -0.75 5.95 11.48
N GLY A 228 -0.18 6.18 12.67
CA GLY A 228 -0.89 6.05 13.95
C GLY A 228 -1.74 7.29 14.26
N PRO A 229 -2.69 7.22 15.21
CA PRO A 229 -3.50 8.37 15.63
C PRO A 229 -2.65 9.58 16.05
N GLU A 230 -1.55 9.33 16.76
CA GLU A 230 -0.60 10.36 17.21
C GLU A 230 0.09 11.08 16.05
N ALA A 231 0.58 10.34 15.06
CA ALA A 231 1.20 10.94 13.87
C ALA A 231 0.20 11.83 13.10
N ARG A 232 -1.07 11.42 13.01
CA ARG A 232 -2.12 12.26 12.41
C ARG A 232 -2.38 13.52 13.23
N ALA A 233 -2.50 13.37 14.55
CA ALA A 233 -2.70 14.49 15.48
C ALA A 233 -1.54 15.49 15.43
N GLN A 234 -0.32 15.01 15.21
CA GLN A 234 0.86 15.86 15.00
C GLN A 234 0.70 16.73 13.75
N PHE A 235 0.39 16.15 12.58
CA PHE A 235 0.16 16.94 11.36
C PHE A 235 -1.00 17.93 11.50
N GLN A 236 -2.07 17.52 12.19
CA GLN A 236 -3.22 18.40 12.44
C GLN A 236 -2.85 19.57 13.37
N THR A 237 -2.14 19.32 14.46
CA THR A 237 -1.80 20.35 15.45
C THR A 237 -0.72 21.29 14.92
N GLU A 238 0.30 20.75 14.27
CA GLU A 238 1.46 21.51 13.83
C GLU A 238 1.23 22.27 12.53
N LEU A 239 0.41 21.73 11.62
CA LEU A 239 0.22 22.29 10.28
C LEU A 239 -1.23 22.63 9.98
N GLY A 240 -2.21 22.13 10.76
CA GLY A 240 -3.62 22.22 10.42
C GLY A 240 -3.99 21.41 9.18
N ILE A 241 -3.26 20.30 8.94
CA ILE A 241 -3.49 19.41 7.79
C ILE A 241 -4.10 18.11 8.31
N GLU A 242 -5.31 17.81 7.86
CA GLU A 242 -5.95 16.51 8.08
C GLU A 242 -5.31 15.49 7.13
N VAL A 243 -4.79 14.39 7.65
CA VAL A 243 -4.08 13.39 6.84
C VAL A 243 -4.82 12.06 6.85
N ALA A 244 -4.96 11.48 5.66
CA ALA A 244 -5.46 10.12 5.45
C ALA A 244 -4.35 9.25 4.85
N THR A 245 -4.36 7.96 5.16
CA THR A 245 -3.44 7.00 4.54
C THR A 245 -4.02 6.43 3.25
N LEU A 246 -3.15 6.20 2.27
CA LEU A 246 -3.38 5.35 1.11
C LEU A 246 -2.28 4.29 1.04
N SER A 247 -2.71 3.03 0.99
CA SER A 247 -1.84 1.86 0.76
C SER A 247 -2.27 1.12 -0.49
N GLY A 248 -1.37 0.32 -1.06
CA GLY A 248 -1.66 -0.54 -2.21
C GLY A 248 -0.46 -0.75 -3.10
N GLN A 249 -0.67 -1.47 -4.20
CA GLN A 249 0.38 -1.79 -5.16
C GLN A 249 0.23 -0.93 -6.40
N GLY A 250 1.08 0.09 -6.54
CA GLY A 250 1.16 0.92 -7.75
C GLY A 250 1.88 0.24 -8.94
N SER A 251 2.32 -1.01 -8.78
CA SER A 251 3.21 -1.69 -9.72
C SER A 251 2.54 -2.83 -10.49
N ASP A 252 1.75 -3.65 -9.81
CA ASP A 252 1.21 -4.89 -10.40
C ASP A 252 -0.28 -4.77 -10.74
N PHE A 253 -1.03 -3.93 -10.01
CA PHE A 253 -2.46 -3.79 -10.27
C PHE A 253 -3.07 -2.41 -9.99
N ASN A 254 -2.33 -1.40 -9.53
CA ASN A 254 -2.86 -0.06 -9.24
C ASN A 254 -4.17 -0.10 -8.43
N LEU A 255 -4.26 -1.01 -7.46
CA LEU A 255 -5.39 -1.08 -6.54
C LEU A 255 -4.95 -0.54 -5.19
N PHE A 256 -5.78 0.34 -4.64
CA PHE A 256 -5.46 1.12 -3.47
C PHE A 256 -6.56 0.96 -2.42
N ALA A 257 -6.13 0.72 -1.19
CA ALA A 257 -6.92 0.93 0.01
C ALA A 257 -6.68 2.36 0.49
N GLY A 258 -7.70 2.97 1.12
CA GLY A 258 -7.51 4.29 1.71
C GLY A 258 -8.52 4.60 2.78
N GLU A 259 -8.13 5.47 3.71
CA GLU A 259 -8.96 5.84 4.83
C GLU A 259 -10.16 6.70 4.44
N CYS A 260 -11.16 6.68 5.31
CA CYS A 260 -12.21 7.69 5.35
C CYS A 260 -12.01 8.61 6.55
N GLU A 261 -12.91 9.57 6.75
CA GLU A 261 -12.91 10.51 7.88
C GLU A 261 -12.96 9.82 9.26
N ALA A 262 -13.27 8.52 9.30
CA ALA A 262 -13.35 7.78 10.54
C ALA A 262 -11.97 7.41 11.12
N HIS A 263 -10.92 7.38 10.29
CA HIS A 263 -9.58 6.85 10.62
C HIS A 263 -9.61 5.49 11.34
N ASP A 264 -10.51 4.62 10.90
CA ASP A 264 -10.76 3.31 11.50
C ASP A 264 -10.33 2.21 10.51
N GLY A 265 -9.08 2.30 10.04
CA GLY A 265 -8.53 1.45 8.99
C GLY A 265 -8.82 1.92 7.56
N GLU A 266 -8.11 1.31 6.61
CA GLU A 266 -8.14 1.66 5.20
C GLU A 266 -9.22 0.85 4.48
N HIS A 267 -10.23 1.52 3.93
CA HIS A 267 -11.28 0.87 3.16
C HIS A 267 -10.73 0.35 1.83
N TRP A 268 -11.14 -0.86 1.45
CA TRP A 268 -10.97 -1.33 0.09
C TRP A 268 -12.11 -0.82 -0.79
N HIS A 269 -11.84 0.20 -1.60
CA HIS A 269 -12.87 0.93 -2.37
C HIS A 269 -13.37 0.21 -3.64
N GLY A 270 -12.85 -1.00 -3.91
CA GLY A 270 -13.12 -1.76 -5.12
C GLY A 270 -13.70 -3.17 -4.91
N GLU A 271 -14.36 -3.48 -3.78
CA GLU A 271 -14.89 -4.83 -3.55
C GLU A 271 -16.04 -5.24 -4.51
N ASP A 272 -16.59 -4.30 -5.28
CA ASP A 272 -17.53 -4.53 -6.39
C ASP A 272 -16.83 -4.88 -7.71
N LEU A 273 -15.52 -4.65 -7.80
CA LEU A 273 -14.68 -4.87 -8.98
C LEU A 273 -13.64 -5.97 -8.75
N THR A 274 -13.41 -6.32 -7.49
CA THR A 274 -12.35 -7.21 -7.04
C THR A 274 -12.84 -8.10 -5.91
N TRP A 275 -12.15 -9.22 -5.73
CA TRP A 275 -12.32 -10.06 -4.56
C TRP A 275 -11.00 -10.13 -3.81
N VAL A 276 -11.05 -9.81 -2.52
CA VAL A 276 -9.89 -9.79 -1.63
C VAL A 276 -10.02 -10.93 -0.64
N GLU A 277 -8.97 -11.74 -0.58
CA GLU A 277 -8.72 -12.78 0.41
C GLU A 277 -7.53 -12.35 1.28
N VAL A 278 -7.49 -12.85 2.52
CA VAL A 278 -6.30 -12.77 3.37
C VAL A 278 -5.94 -14.17 3.79
N ILE A 279 -4.72 -14.60 3.48
CA ILE A 279 -4.25 -15.97 3.67
C ILE A 279 -3.01 -16.02 4.56
N ASP A 280 -2.78 -17.15 5.23
CA ASP A 280 -1.50 -17.43 5.84
C ASP A 280 -0.48 -17.70 4.71
N PRO A 281 0.60 -16.92 4.60
CA PRO A 281 1.57 -17.06 3.51
C PRO A 281 2.32 -18.39 3.52
N ALA A 282 2.33 -19.14 4.64
CA ALA A 282 3.04 -20.41 4.78
C ALA A 282 2.24 -21.61 4.25
N ASN A 283 0.90 -21.58 4.38
CA ASN A 283 0.04 -22.71 4.04
C ASN A 283 -1.11 -22.38 3.07
N GLY A 284 -1.30 -21.09 2.75
CA GLY A 284 -2.32 -20.64 1.80
C GLY A 284 -3.76 -20.66 2.32
N ARG A 285 -3.99 -20.98 3.59
CA ARG A 285 -5.34 -21.03 4.19
C ARG A 285 -5.83 -19.64 4.55
N ALA A 286 -7.13 -19.43 4.48
CA ALA A 286 -7.75 -18.16 4.85
C ALA A 286 -7.52 -17.81 6.33
N VAL A 287 -7.33 -16.52 6.60
CA VAL A 287 -7.20 -15.94 7.93
C VAL A 287 -8.52 -15.30 8.33
N ALA A 288 -8.92 -15.48 9.60
CA ALA A 288 -10.12 -14.87 10.15
C ALA A 288 -9.98 -13.36 10.34
N ASP A 289 -11.10 -12.65 10.43
CA ASP A 289 -11.12 -11.22 10.74
C ASP A 289 -10.35 -10.93 12.05
N GLY A 290 -9.60 -9.82 12.07
CA GLY A 290 -8.66 -9.47 13.14
C GLY A 290 -7.28 -10.12 13.00
N GLY A 291 -7.18 -11.21 12.23
CA GLY A 291 -5.91 -11.88 11.97
C GLY A 291 -4.99 -11.12 10.99
N VAL A 292 -3.72 -11.52 10.98
CA VAL A 292 -2.69 -11.00 10.07
C VAL A 292 -2.35 -12.05 9.04
N GLY A 293 -2.32 -11.66 7.76
CA GLY A 293 -1.99 -12.56 6.66
C GLY A 293 -1.60 -11.80 5.40
N GLU A 294 -1.25 -12.54 4.35
CA GLU A 294 -0.98 -12.00 3.04
C GLU A 294 -2.28 -11.69 2.29
N MET A 295 -2.37 -10.49 1.74
CA MET A 295 -3.48 -10.09 0.87
C MET A 295 -3.36 -10.78 -0.49
N VAL A 296 -4.45 -11.39 -0.93
CA VAL A 296 -4.60 -12.03 -2.25
C VAL A 296 -5.78 -11.40 -2.97
N ILE A 297 -5.59 -11.06 -4.24
CA ILE A 297 -6.58 -10.30 -5.03
C ILE A 297 -6.93 -11.03 -6.31
N THR A 298 -8.22 -11.05 -6.63
CA THR A 298 -8.70 -11.28 -8.01
C THR A 298 -9.38 -10.02 -8.53
N ASP A 299 -8.95 -9.49 -9.67
CA ASP A 299 -9.43 -8.22 -10.25
C ASP A 299 -10.40 -8.43 -11.42
N PHE A 300 -11.59 -8.96 -11.14
CA PHE A 300 -12.56 -9.36 -12.17
C PHE A 300 -13.12 -8.25 -13.08
N TYR A 301 -12.88 -6.98 -12.77
CA TYR A 301 -13.15 -5.88 -13.70
C TYR A 301 -12.14 -5.83 -14.87
N ARG A 302 -10.91 -6.30 -14.64
CA ARG A 302 -9.80 -6.16 -15.57
C ARG A 302 -9.87 -7.19 -16.68
N ARG A 303 -9.88 -6.76 -17.93
CA ARG A 303 -9.99 -7.62 -19.11
C ARG A 303 -8.75 -7.66 -19.96
N ALA A 304 -7.89 -6.65 -19.92
CA ALA A 304 -6.64 -6.64 -20.65
C ALA A 304 -5.62 -7.59 -20.01
N THR A 305 -5.17 -7.30 -18.78
CA THR A 305 -4.13 -8.09 -18.10
C THR A 305 -4.59 -8.53 -16.69
N PRO A 306 -5.52 -9.49 -16.60
CA PRO A 306 -6.13 -9.87 -15.32
C PRO A 306 -5.20 -10.63 -14.37
N HIS A 307 -5.53 -10.57 -13.10
CA HIS A 307 -4.92 -11.26 -11.99
C HIS A 307 -5.94 -12.18 -11.31
N LEU A 308 -5.64 -13.48 -11.29
CA LEU A 308 -6.46 -14.48 -10.60
C LEU A 308 -5.71 -14.98 -9.37
N ARG A 309 -6.32 -14.78 -8.20
CA ARG A 309 -5.76 -15.12 -6.88
C ARG A 309 -4.30 -14.72 -6.74
N TRP A 310 -4.02 -13.47 -7.08
CA TRP A 310 -2.69 -12.91 -7.11
C TRP A 310 -2.19 -12.59 -5.72
N ARG A 311 -1.06 -13.19 -5.36
CA ARG A 311 -0.29 -12.95 -4.14
C ARG A 311 0.40 -11.60 -4.23
N THR A 312 -0.10 -10.65 -3.43
CA THR A 312 0.40 -9.26 -3.44
C THR A 312 1.74 -9.11 -2.72
N GLU A 313 2.10 -10.12 -1.91
CA GLU A 313 3.23 -10.10 -0.97
C GLU A 313 3.08 -9.04 0.13
N ASP A 314 1.91 -8.39 0.25
CA ASP A 314 1.57 -7.45 1.32
C ASP A 314 0.94 -8.19 2.49
N MET A 315 1.52 -8.00 3.67
CA MET A 315 0.95 -8.45 4.94
C MET A 315 -0.02 -7.40 5.44
N VAL A 316 -1.26 -7.80 5.70
CA VAL A 316 -2.35 -6.94 6.15
C VAL A 316 -3.01 -7.50 7.41
N ARG A 317 -3.60 -6.61 8.22
CA ARG A 317 -4.57 -6.97 9.24
C ARG A 317 -5.97 -6.60 8.77
N VAL A 318 -6.91 -7.55 8.84
CA VAL A 318 -8.33 -7.29 8.54
C VAL A 318 -9.00 -6.69 9.78
N HIS A 319 -9.66 -5.55 9.64
CA HIS A 319 -10.42 -4.94 10.73
C HIS A 319 -11.84 -5.52 10.78
N PRO A 320 -12.28 -6.04 11.95
CA PRO A 320 -13.63 -6.56 12.10
C PRO A 320 -14.69 -5.44 12.14
N GLY A 321 -15.93 -5.80 11.82
CA GLY A 321 -17.10 -4.93 11.99
C GLY A 321 -17.22 -3.79 10.97
N SER A 322 -18.25 -2.96 11.16
CA SER A 322 -18.60 -1.86 10.25
C SER A 322 -17.96 -0.54 10.64
N CYS A 323 -17.64 0.29 9.66
CA CYS A 323 -17.20 1.66 9.89
C CYS A 323 -18.38 2.62 10.07
N ARG A 324 -18.24 3.58 10.99
CA ARG A 324 -19.20 4.69 11.15
C ARG A 324 -19.35 5.57 9.90
N CYS A 325 -18.47 5.41 8.90
CA CYS A 325 -18.54 6.10 7.61
C CYS A 325 -19.75 5.67 6.74
N GLY A 326 -20.36 4.53 7.07
CA GLY A 326 -21.48 3.96 6.32
C GLY A 326 -21.07 3.12 5.11
N ARG A 327 -19.76 3.03 4.81
CA ARG A 327 -19.25 2.07 3.83
C ARG A 327 -19.27 0.67 4.43
N THR A 328 -19.65 -0.30 3.63
CA THR A 328 -19.68 -1.72 4.00
C THR A 328 -18.44 -2.47 3.56
N SER A 329 -17.50 -1.80 2.88
CA SER A 329 -16.25 -2.40 2.42
C SER A 329 -15.38 -2.86 3.57
N ARG A 330 -14.65 -3.97 3.34
CA ARG A 330 -13.60 -4.40 4.26
C ARG A 330 -12.57 -3.31 4.48
N ARG A 331 -11.98 -3.36 5.67
CA ARG A 331 -10.98 -2.41 6.14
C ARG A 331 -9.71 -3.15 6.53
N PHE A 332 -8.58 -2.57 6.19
CA PHE A 332 -7.28 -3.18 6.38
C PHE A 332 -6.29 -2.20 6.99
N THR A 333 -5.24 -2.73 7.60
CA THR A 333 -3.99 -1.99 7.80
C THR A 333 -2.90 -2.73 7.06
N LEU A 334 -2.20 -2.05 6.15
CA LEU A 334 -0.97 -2.58 5.57
C LEU A 334 0.12 -2.59 6.64
N LEU A 335 0.66 -3.77 6.93
CA LEU A 335 1.63 -3.99 8.00
C LEU A 335 3.05 -4.13 7.47
N ASP A 336 3.25 -5.01 6.48
CA ASP A 336 4.59 -5.39 6.06
C ASP A 336 4.60 -6.05 4.67
N ARG A 337 5.78 -6.55 4.26
CA ARG A 337 5.95 -7.42 3.11
C ARG A 337 6.29 -8.83 3.57
N VAL A 338 5.77 -9.85 2.88
CA VAL A 338 6.12 -11.27 3.13
C VAL A 338 7.63 -11.48 3.11
N ALA A 339 8.31 -10.83 2.17
CA ALA A 339 9.76 -10.92 2.00
C ALA A 339 10.58 -10.28 3.14
N ASN A 340 9.96 -9.49 4.02
CA ASN A 340 10.66 -8.85 5.15
C ASN A 340 10.76 -9.77 6.38
N ARG A 341 10.30 -11.02 6.30
CA ARG A 341 10.45 -12.00 7.38
C ARG A 341 11.93 -12.21 7.73
N VAL A 342 12.29 -12.12 9.01
CA VAL A 342 13.63 -12.41 9.55
C VAL A 342 13.55 -13.62 10.46
N ALA A 343 14.30 -14.67 10.15
CA ALA A 343 14.36 -15.88 10.99
C ALA A 343 15.22 -15.64 12.24
N VAL A 344 14.76 -16.11 13.41
CA VAL A 344 15.44 -15.96 14.70
C VAL A 344 15.14 -17.18 15.56
N GLY A 345 16.18 -17.94 15.95
CA GLY A 345 16.02 -19.24 16.60
C GLY A 345 15.11 -20.17 15.79
N ASP A 346 14.11 -20.76 16.46
CA ASP A 346 13.09 -21.63 15.82
C ASP A 346 11.91 -20.84 15.21
N GLY A 347 11.92 -19.52 15.34
CA GLY A 347 10.84 -18.63 14.94
C GLY A 347 11.23 -17.62 13.85
N ALA A 348 10.39 -16.60 13.72
CA ALA A 348 10.70 -15.44 12.89
C ALA A 348 9.93 -14.21 13.34
N VAL A 349 10.47 -13.06 12.98
CA VAL A 349 9.92 -11.75 13.26
C VAL A 349 9.79 -10.97 11.96
N TYR A 350 8.67 -10.29 11.80
CA TYR A 350 8.47 -9.27 10.78
C TYR A 350 8.73 -7.88 11.35
N PRO A 351 9.27 -6.93 10.57
CA PRO A 351 9.41 -5.53 10.98
C PRO A 351 8.16 -4.93 11.63
N TYR A 352 6.95 -5.20 11.15
CA TYR A 352 5.74 -4.63 11.77
C TYR A 352 5.57 -5.02 13.25
N GLN A 353 6.06 -6.19 13.67
CA GLN A 353 5.99 -6.64 15.06
C GLN A 353 6.92 -5.80 15.93
N VAL A 354 8.13 -5.51 15.43
CA VAL A 354 9.10 -4.62 16.09
C VAL A 354 8.56 -3.19 16.14
N GLU A 355 7.91 -2.72 15.07
CA GLU A 355 7.30 -1.38 15.02
C GLU A 355 6.14 -1.24 16.00
N THR A 356 5.29 -2.27 16.10
CA THR A 356 4.19 -2.33 17.07
C THR A 356 4.75 -2.31 18.49
N ALA A 357 5.81 -3.09 18.76
CA ALA A 357 6.47 -3.11 20.06
C ALA A 357 7.08 -1.75 20.40
N LEU A 358 7.87 -1.15 19.51
CA LEU A 358 8.46 0.18 19.71
C LEU A 358 7.41 1.26 19.94
N SER A 359 6.29 1.23 19.20
CA SER A 359 5.19 2.19 19.37
C SER A 359 4.52 2.11 20.74
N GLY A 360 4.57 0.95 21.40
CA GLY A 360 4.11 0.75 22.78
C GLY A 360 5.06 1.31 23.85
N SER A 361 6.21 1.88 23.46
CA SER A 361 7.20 2.49 24.35
C SER A 361 7.31 3.98 24.08
N ASP A 362 7.35 4.80 25.13
CA ASP A 362 7.58 6.25 25.02
C ASP A 362 8.97 6.57 24.47
N ASP A 363 9.95 5.72 24.76
CA ASP A 363 11.32 5.81 24.25
C ASP A 363 11.45 5.35 22.80
N GLY A 364 10.56 4.45 22.34
CA GLY A 364 10.67 3.77 21.05
C GLY A 364 9.75 4.32 19.97
N ARG A 365 8.67 5.02 20.35
CA ARG A 365 7.69 5.56 19.41
C ARG A 365 8.34 6.47 18.38
N ASN A 366 7.89 6.34 17.13
CA ASN A 366 8.37 7.11 15.97
C ASN A 366 9.85 6.93 15.60
N LEU A 367 10.60 6.00 16.23
CA LEU A 367 11.96 5.70 15.81
C LEU A 367 11.97 4.87 14.53
N GLU A 368 12.77 5.32 13.56
CA GLU A 368 13.07 4.51 12.38
C GLU A 368 14.01 3.36 12.75
N PHE A 369 13.84 2.21 12.09
CA PHE A 369 14.71 1.07 12.32
C PHE A 369 14.86 0.14 11.12
N SER A 370 15.90 -0.67 11.18
CA SER A 370 16.22 -1.77 10.28
C SER A 370 16.50 -3.03 11.09
N LEU A 371 16.04 -4.18 10.60
CA LEU A 371 16.43 -5.49 11.10
C LEU A 371 17.58 -6.04 10.26
N VAL A 372 18.51 -6.76 10.88
CA VAL A 372 19.56 -7.47 10.13
C VAL A 372 19.13 -8.90 9.86
N ARG A 373 19.12 -9.28 8.59
CA ARG A 373 18.88 -10.64 8.14
C ARG A 373 20.21 -11.31 7.81
N THR A 374 20.46 -12.43 8.48
CA THR A 374 21.56 -13.32 8.15
C THR A 374 21.25 -14.08 6.85
N ARG A 375 22.29 -14.31 6.03
CA ARG A 375 22.14 -15.01 4.75
C ARG A 375 21.67 -16.46 4.92
N PRO A 376 20.98 -17.03 3.93
CA PRO A 376 20.43 -18.39 4.00
C PRO A 376 21.42 -19.52 4.26
N ALA A 377 22.71 -19.34 3.91
CA ALA A 377 23.75 -20.37 4.07
C ALA A 377 24.38 -20.40 5.48
N ALA A 378 24.09 -19.41 6.32
CA ALA A 378 24.59 -19.36 7.68
C ALA A 378 23.54 -19.94 8.65
N PRO A 379 23.97 -20.43 9.83
CA PRO A 379 23.04 -20.80 10.89
C PRO A 379 22.12 -19.63 11.25
N VAL A 380 20.84 -19.94 11.52
CA VAL A 380 19.88 -18.93 11.97
C VAL A 380 20.35 -18.39 13.33
N PRO A 381 20.49 -17.06 13.50
CA PRO A 381 20.96 -16.50 14.76
C PRO A 381 19.91 -16.69 15.86
N PRO A 382 20.33 -16.93 17.11
CA PRO A 382 19.39 -16.98 18.24
C PRO A 382 18.93 -15.59 18.71
N VAL A 383 19.51 -14.52 18.15
CA VAL A 383 19.26 -13.12 18.54
C VAL A 383 18.86 -12.30 17.33
N LEU A 384 17.80 -11.51 17.44
CA LEU A 384 17.39 -10.53 16.44
C LEU A 384 18.21 -9.24 16.57
N GLU A 385 18.97 -8.85 15.55
CA GLU A 385 19.63 -7.54 15.55
C GLU A 385 18.68 -6.44 15.06
N VAL A 386 18.53 -5.39 15.87
CA VAL A 386 17.68 -4.23 15.61
C VAL A 386 18.55 -2.97 15.62
N ARG A 387 18.62 -2.30 14.47
CA ARG A 387 19.32 -1.01 14.31
C ARG A 387 18.29 0.10 14.31
N LEU A 388 18.37 1.01 15.27
CA LEU A 388 17.49 2.17 15.41
C LEU A 388 18.23 3.43 14.98
N LEU A 389 17.51 4.35 14.34
CA LEU A 389 18.02 5.69 14.09
C LEU A 389 18.09 6.45 15.42
N ARG A 390 19.24 7.06 15.69
CA ARG A 390 19.47 7.85 16.91
C ARG A 390 18.57 9.10 16.89
N PRO A 391 17.79 9.35 17.97
CA PRO A 391 17.07 10.60 18.10
C PRO A 391 18.04 11.78 18.13
N THR A 392 17.78 12.82 17.34
CA THR A 392 18.65 14.02 17.27
C THR A 392 18.70 14.80 18.58
N THR A 393 17.71 14.62 19.46
CA THR A 393 17.62 15.24 20.78
C THR A 393 18.39 14.48 21.87
N LEU A 394 18.95 13.31 21.55
CA LEU A 394 19.62 12.45 22.54
C LEU A 394 21.09 12.81 22.70
N ALA A 395 21.53 13.09 23.91
CA ALA A 395 22.95 13.28 24.22
C ALA A 395 23.71 11.94 24.16
N GLY A 396 24.99 11.97 23.77
CA GLY A 396 25.80 10.76 23.56
C GLY A 396 25.92 9.83 24.78
N ALA A 397 25.91 10.39 26.00
CA ALA A 397 25.97 9.60 27.24
C ALA A 397 24.69 8.77 27.51
N ASP A 398 23.55 9.17 26.94
CA ASP A 398 22.24 8.53 27.16
C ASP A 398 21.93 7.44 26.13
N ALA A 399 22.71 7.38 25.05
CA ALA A 399 22.52 6.44 23.94
C ALA A 399 22.56 4.96 24.39
N ALA A 400 23.55 4.59 25.20
CA ALA A 400 23.70 3.22 25.68
C ALA A 400 22.58 2.83 26.68
N ALA A 401 22.10 3.80 27.48
CA ALA A 401 21.01 3.57 28.41
C ALA A 401 19.68 3.37 27.66
N LEU A 402 19.40 4.22 26.65
CA LEU A 402 18.23 4.09 25.79
C LEU A 402 18.21 2.74 25.06
N ALA A 403 19.33 2.35 24.44
CA ALA A 403 19.44 1.07 23.74
C ALA A 403 19.12 -0.12 24.66
N ARG A 404 19.62 -0.12 25.91
CA ARG A 404 19.32 -1.18 26.89
C ARG A 404 17.85 -1.22 27.29
N ARG A 405 17.20 -0.07 27.51
CA ARG A 405 15.77 -0.01 27.85
C ARG A 405 14.91 -0.54 26.70
N LEU A 406 15.21 -0.11 25.47
CA LEU A 406 14.51 -0.59 24.28
C LEU A 406 14.75 -2.08 24.02
N GLN A 407 15.96 -2.59 24.27
CA GLN A 407 16.24 -4.02 24.17
C GLN A 407 15.38 -4.83 25.14
N GLY A 408 15.35 -4.45 26.43
CA GLY A 408 14.53 -5.15 27.42
C GLY A 408 13.03 -5.13 27.07
N HIS A 409 12.54 -4.00 26.55
CA HIS A 409 11.17 -3.87 26.05
C HIS A 409 10.88 -4.77 24.85
N LEU A 410 11.78 -4.81 23.87
CA LEU A 410 11.64 -5.65 22.67
C LEU A 410 11.73 -7.14 23.02
N ASP A 411 12.67 -7.54 23.87
CA ASP A 411 12.81 -8.92 24.35
C ASP A 411 11.50 -9.39 25.00
N ALA A 412 10.95 -8.58 25.91
CA ALA A 412 9.72 -8.89 26.62
C ALA A 412 8.49 -8.94 25.69
N THR A 413 8.40 -8.03 24.72
CA THR A 413 7.22 -7.89 23.85
C THR A 413 7.23 -8.90 22.69
N LEU A 414 8.40 -9.17 22.11
CA LEU A 414 8.55 -10.07 20.96
C LEU A 414 8.73 -11.53 21.38
N GLY A 415 9.16 -11.79 22.62
CA GLY A 415 9.42 -13.14 23.11
C GLY A 415 10.65 -13.81 22.48
N VAL A 416 11.54 -13.02 21.87
CA VAL A 416 12.82 -13.48 21.31
C VAL A 416 13.95 -12.56 21.79
N PRO A 417 15.17 -13.08 22.00
CA PRO A 417 16.32 -12.24 22.34
C PRO A 417 16.62 -11.23 21.22
N THR A 418 16.89 -9.98 21.60
CA THR A 418 17.25 -8.91 20.68
C THR A 418 18.60 -8.30 21.02
N ARG A 419 19.25 -7.71 20.02
CA ARG A 419 20.45 -6.87 20.16
C ARG A 419 20.14 -5.51 19.55
N VAL A 420 20.00 -4.49 20.40
CA VAL A 420 19.63 -3.15 19.96
C VAL A 420 20.86 -2.25 19.84
N SER A 421 20.95 -1.51 18.75
CA SER A 421 22.01 -0.52 18.52
C SER A 421 21.45 0.78 17.93
N LEU A 422 22.00 1.92 18.32
CA LEU A 422 21.64 3.25 17.82
C LEU A 422 22.65 3.72 16.77
N HIS A 423 22.18 4.13 15.60
CA HIS A 423 22.99 4.56 14.46
C HIS A 423 22.64 6.00 14.08
N ASP A 424 23.62 6.76 13.60
CA ASP A 424 23.39 8.13 13.11
C ASP A 424 22.66 8.17 11.77
N ASP A 425 22.71 7.07 11.01
CA ASP A 425 21.95 6.89 9.77
C ASP A 425 21.54 5.43 9.59
N LEU A 426 20.52 5.19 8.76
CA LEU A 426 20.07 3.87 8.34
C LEU A 426 20.04 3.79 6.82
N PRO A 427 20.27 2.60 6.22
CA PRO A 427 20.19 2.46 4.76
C PRO A 427 18.81 2.85 4.21
N ARG A 428 18.79 3.63 3.13
CA ARG A 428 17.57 4.13 2.49
C ARG A 428 17.52 3.79 1.00
N VAL A 429 16.31 3.54 0.49
CA VAL A 429 16.02 3.56 -0.95
C VAL A 429 15.14 4.76 -1.24
N GLY A 430 15.71 5.78 -1.89
CA GLY A 430 15.13 7.11 -1.94
C GLY A 430 14.95 7.67 -0.52
N TYR A 431 13.71 7.85 -0.09
CA TYR A 431 13.36 8.36 1.24
C TYR A 431 12.98 7.27 2.25
N LYS A 432 12.79 6.03 1.80
CA LYS A 432 12.30 4.95 2.66
C LYS A 432 13.47 4.23 3.32
N THR A 433 13.44 4.16 4.64
CA THR A 433 14.36 3.30 5.40
C THR A 433 14.15 1.85 5.01
N VAL A 434 15.25 1.18 4.70
CA VAL A 434 15.28 -0.25 4.39
C VAL A 434 15.00 -1.02 5.67
N ARG A 435 13.84 -1.65 5.75
CA ARG A 435 13.36 -2.33 6.98
C ARG A 435 14.13 -3.60 7.32
N VAL A 436 14.72 -4.24 6.31
CA VAL A 436 15.55 -5.45 6.46
C VAL A 436 16.80 -5.30 5.63
N ILE A 437 17.96 -5.34 6.28
CA ILE A 437 19.27 -5.26 5.64
C ILE A 437 19.93 -6.64 5.67
N GLU A 438 20.58 -7.01 4.57
CA GLU A 438 21.40 -8.23 4.54
C GLU A 438 22.70 -7.99 5.30
N ASP A 439 23.14 -8.99 6.04
CA ASP A 439 24.43 -8.94 6.73
C ASP A 439 25.59 -8.79 5.73
N ALA A 440 26.47 -7.82 5.97
CA ALA A 440 27.60 -7.52 5.10
C ALA A 440 28.59 -8.69 5.10
N PRO A 441 29.37 -8.92 4.01
CA PRO A 441 30.47 -9.88 4.08
C PRO A 441 31.46 -9.39 5.12
N ALA A 442 31.83 -10.27 6.05
CA ALA A 442 33.04 -10.11 6.84
C ALA A 442 34.28 -10.14 5.95
#